data_AF-A0A9C8NUG5-F1
#
_entry.id   AF-A0A9C8NUG5-F1
#
_cell.length_a   1.000
_cell.length_b   1.000
_cell.length_c   1.000
_cell.angle_alpha   90.00
_cell.angle_beta   90.00
_cell.angle_gamma   90.00
#
_symmetry.space_group_name_H-M   'P 1'
#
loop_
_entity.id
_entity.type
_entity.pdbx_description
1 polymer ?
#
loop_
_entity_poly.entity_id
_entity_poly.type
_entity_poly.pdbx_seq_one_letter_code
_entity_poly.pdbx_strand_id
1 'polypeptide(L)'
;MYGPCQCRSCGPGPWRGSAGEMDHVDDVGPHGRAVLAGDMAWPEPSDGLARRPDRRHRGRADLPRLPGRHQDARLWVVASEPCSFPSAGRADRGDDAFSQGQYLRGRRTVGPLSGQALARPHPQTDKARPGRQEHPPSLHAIAATFTDEREHMKTYCVRKAAGPVALDGGWDSAVWHRADTAPVAHCVGGDFEHQPVTQARVLYDDEALQVAFRVEDRYVRAVAETWHDKVCRDSCVELFFTPGADTSVGYFNFEINCSGVMLAHFQPAPGETIRQMPLELCETIDIWSSMPHQVEPELREPTTWHVAYRLPLDILGHFLTITPPKTGVRWKANFYKCADKTSHPHWLSWAPIDTPGPNFHRPDSFGALLFE
;
A
#
# COMPACT_ATOMS: atom_id res chain seq x y z
N MET A 1 -9.11 -50.60 -11.94
CA MET A 1 -8.80 -51.37 -13.18
C MET A 1 -9.80 -51.00 -14.27
N TYR A 2 -9.50 -51.30 -15.53
CA TYR A 2 -9.98 -50.60 -16.73
C TYR A 2 -11.38 -50.97 -17.25
N GLY A 3 -12.01 -49.99 -17.93
CA GLY A 3 -12.86 -50.18 -19.12
C GLY A 3 -14.35 -50.47 -18.87
N PRO A 4 -15.27 -50.11 -19.81
CA PRO A 4 -15.06 -50.32 -21.25
C PRO A 4 -15.58 -49.26 -22.26
N CYS A 5 -15.15 -49.47 -23.51
CA CYS A 5 -15.84 -49.22 -24.81
C CYS A 5 -16.16 -47.82 -25.36
N GLN A 6 -15.36 -47.49 -26.37
CA GLN A 6 -15.55 -46.64 -27.56
C GLN A 6 -16.98 -46.49 -28.13
N CYS A 7 -17.24 -45.32 -28.73
CA CYS A 7 -18.12 -45.17 -29.90
C CYS A 7 -17.42 -44.30 -30.98
N ARG A 8 -17.89 -44.36 -32.23
CA ARG A 8 -17.16 -43.89 -33.43
C ARG A 8 -17.60 -42.52 -33.95
N SER A 9 -16.66 -41.86 -34.64
CA SER A 9 -16.82 -41.06 -35.87
C SER A 9 -17.79 -39.87 -35.90
N CYS A 10 -17.21 -38.66 -35.97
CA CYS A 10 -17.46 -37.67 -37.02
C CYS A 10 -16.14 -36.88 -37.25
N GLY A 11 -15.70 -36.73 -38.50
CA GLY A 11 -14.42 -36.10 -38.85
C GLY A 11 -14.56 -34.65 -39.34
N PRO A 12 -13.46 -33.88 -39.41
CA PRO A 12 -13.46 -32.48 -39.84
C PRO A 12 -13.30 -32.31 -41.36
N GLY A 13 -13.77 -31.17 -41.88
CA GLY A 13 -13.53 -30.71 -43.24
C GLY A 13 -13.93 -29.24 -43.43
N PRO A 14 -13.58 -28.61 -44.56
CA PRO A 14 -12.19 -28.50 -45.00
C PRO A 14 -11.74 -27.04 -45.18
N TRP A 15 -10.43 -26.82 -45.15
CA TRP A 15 -9.80 -25.55 -45.54
C TRP A 15 -10.07 -25.23 -47.02
N ARG A 16 -10.30 -23.96 -47.33
CA ARG A 16 -10.14 -23.38 -48.68
C ARG A 16 -9.10 -22.28 -48.62
N GLY A 17 -8.02 -22.45 -49.37
CA GLY A 17 -7.11 -21.36 -49.70
C GLY A 17 -7.57 -20.61 -50.96
N SER A 18 -7.10 -19.38 -51.11
CA SER A 18 -7.11 -18.64 -52.37
C SER A 18 -5.75 -17.98 -52.53
N ALA A 19 -4.97 -18.45 -53.51
CA ALA A 19 -3.77 -17.76 -53.95
C ALA A 19 -4.15 -16.55 -54.81
N GLY A 20 -3.38 -15.47 -54.69
CA GLY A 20 -3.38 -14.30 -55.56
C GLY A 20 -1.92 -13.93 -55.83
N GLU A 21 -1.62 -13.58 -57.07
CA GLU A 21 -0.26 -13.64 -57.63
C GLU A 21 0.53 -12.32 -57.48
N MET A 22 1.79 -12.37 -57.89
CA MET A 22 2.82 -11.34 -57.71
C MET A 22 2.56 -10.06 -58.51
N ASP A 23 3.15 -8.94 -58.06
CA ASP A 23 3.72 -7.94 -58.95
C ASP A 23 5.03 -7.37 -58.35
N HIS A 24 6.06 -7.24 -59.19
CA HIS A 24 7.37 -6.69 -58.85
C HIS A 24 7.41 -5.19 -59.17
N VAL A 25 7.93 -4.37 -58.25
CA VAL A 25 8.62 -3.11 -58.60
C VAL A 25 9.82 -2.92 -57.67
N ASP A 26 11.01 -2.85 -58.25
CA ASP A 26 12.24 -2.37 -57.58
C ASP A 26 12.22 -0.83 -57.52
N ASP A 27 12.66 -0.24 -56.41
CA ASP A 27 13.46 0.99 -56.48
C ASP A 27 14.42 1.14 -55.28
N VAL A 28 15.40 2.03 -55.46
CA VAL A 28 16.70 2.08 -54.78
C VAL A 28 16.65 2.92 -53.49
N GLY A 29 17.61 2.68 -52.57
CA GLY A 29 17.79 3.45 -51.32
C GLY A 29 18.37 4.88 -51.53
N PRO A 30 19.25 5.43 -50.65
CA PRO A 30 20.03 4.76 -49.59
C PRO A 30 20.24 5.58 -48.28
N HIS A 31 21.11 5.05 -47.41
CA HIS A 31 21.87 5.70 -46.32
C HIS A 31 21.20 5.99 -44.95
N GLY A 32 21.83 5.44 -43.91
CA GLY A 32 21.50 5.65 -42.50
C GLY A 32 22.43 4.90 -41.54
N ARG A 33 23.75 4.92 -41.78
CA ARG A 33 24.76 4.21 -40.96
C ARG A 33 25.53 5.22 -40.10
N ALA A 34 25.38 5.17 -38.77
CA ALA A 34 26.25 5.81 -37.78
C ALA A 34 26.30 4.87 -36.56
N VAL A 35 27.35 4.04 -36.40
CA VAL A 35 28.71 4.34 -35.88
C VAL A 35 28.80 4.06 -34.38
N LEU A 36 29.70 3.13 -34.05
CA LEU A 36 30.09 2.75 -32.70
C LEU A 36 31.12 3.74 -32.15
N ALA A 37 30.91 4.22 -30.93
CA ALA A 37 31.92 4.77 -30.01
C ALA A 37 31.26 4.87 -28.61
N GLY A 38 31.94 4.63 -27.50
CA GLY A 38 33.32 4.16 -27.33
C GLY A 38 33.58 3.85 -25.85
N ASP A 39 34.67 3.14 -25.58
CA ASP A 39 35.02 2.69 -24.22
C ASP A 39 35.32 3.85 -23.25
N MET A 40 34.90 3.70 -22.00
CA MET A 40 35.69 4.20 -20.86
C MET A 40 35.58 3.22 -19.69
N ALA A 41 36.59 2.34 -19.60
CA ALA A 41 36.89 1.60 -18.38
C ALA A 41 37.61 2.53 -17.38
N TRP A 42 37.31 2.36 -16.08
CA TRP A 42 38.15 2.87 -14.99
C TRP A 42 38.68 1.69 -14.17
N PRO A 43 39.95 1.74 -13.69
CA PRO A 43 40.64 0.56 -13.17
C PRO A 43 40.59 0.44 -11.64
N GLU A 44 40.61 -0.81 -11.19
CA GLU A 44 41.07 -1.30 -9.89
C GLU A 44 41.82 -2.62 -10.18
N PRO A 45 42.75 -3.14 -9.33
CA PRO A 45 43.19 -2.61 -8.03
C PRO A 45 44.72 -2.45 -7.91
N SER A 46 45.20 -2.02 -6.73
CA SER A 46 46.61 -2.20 -6.32
C SER A 46 46.73 -2.67 -4.88
N ASP A 47 47.67 -3.59 -4.63
CA ASP A 47 47.83 -4.36 -3.38
C ASP A 47 48.10 -3.55 -2.11
N GLY A 48 47.59 -4.06 -0.98
CA GLY A 48 47.84 -3.54 0.37
C GLY A 48 47.84 -4.64 1.43
N LEU A 49 48.94 -5.40 1.55
CA LEU A 49 49.09 -6.44 2.57
C LEU A 49 49.08 -5.88 4.01
N ALA A 50 48.15 -6.34 4.85
CA ALA A 50 48.26 -6.25 6.30
C ALA A 50 47.82 -7.57 6.99
N ARG A 51 48.61 -8.01 7.97
CA ARG A 51 48.60 -9.39 8.50
C ARG A 51 47.57 -9.60 9.62
N ARG A 52 46.91 -10.76 9.64
CA ARG A 52 46.28 -11.31 10.85
C ARG A 52 47.34 -11.73 11.88
N PRO A 53 47.07 -11.61 13.18
CA PRO A 53 47.65 -12.49 14.20
C PRO A 53 46.66 -13.60 14.58
N ASP A 54 47.08 -14.86 14.43
CA ASP A 54 46.43 -16.04 15.01
C ASP A 54 46.81 -16.17 16.49
N ARG A 55 45.87 -16.56 17.35
CA ARG A 55 46.15 -17.13 18.69
C ARG A 55 45.14 -18.24 19.02
N ARG A 56 45.58 -19.49 18.83
CA ARG A 56 44.97 -20.71 19.39
C ARG A 56 45.44 -20.99 20.84
N HIS A 57 44.76 -21.96 21.47
CA HIS A 57 45.06 -22.65 22.75
C HIS A 57 44.71 -21.88 24.05
N ARG A 58 44.08 -22.43 25.12
CA ARG A 58 43.45 -23.73 25.54
C ARG A 58 42.39 -23.40 26.63
N GLY A 59 41.45 -24.26 27.08
CA GLY A 59 41.01 -25.59 26.61
C GLY A 59 40.48 -26.53 27.73
N ARG A 60 39.20 -26.99 27.63
CA ARG A 60 38.46 -27.99 28.48
C ARG A 60 38.21 -27.71 29.98
N ALA A 61 36.93 -27.77 30.39
CA ALA A 61 36.39 -28.69 31.43
C ALA A 61 34.84 -28.62 31.48
N ASP A 62 34.16 -29.69 31.92
CA ASP A 62 32.69 -29.85 31.90
C ASP A 62 32.03 -29.90 33.30
N LEU A 63 30.85 -29.25 33.43
CA LEU A 63 29.70 -29.56 34.32
C LEU A 63 29.83 -29.40 35.88
N PRO A 64 28.72 -29.30 36.67
CA PRO A 64 27.28 -29.24 36.32
C PRO A 64 26.42 -28.07 36.94
N ARG A 65 25.19 -27.98 36.40
CA ARG A 65 23.96 -27.16 36.69
C ARG A 65 23.65 -26.66 38.13
N LEU A 66 23.04 -25.46 38.25
CA LEU A 66 21.61 -25.18 38.61
C LEU A 66 21.34 -23.64 38.82
N PRO A 67 20.09 -23.12 38.97
CA PRO A 67 19.57 -22.10 38.05
C PRO A 67 19.46 -20.66 38.59
N GLY A 68 19.43 -19.68 37.69
CA GLY A 68 19.16 -18.26 37.97
C GLY A 68 18.43 -17.58 36.80
N ARG A 69 17.56 -16.60 37.10
CA ARG A 69 16.74 -15.85 36.14
C ARG A 69 17.51 -14.70 35.46
N HIS A 70 16.88 -14.13 34.43
CA HIS A 70 17.16 -12.85 33.75
C HIS A 70 18.35 -12.80 32.77
N GLN A 71 18.01 -12.54 31.51
CA GLN A 71 18.74 -11.72 30.53
C GLN A 71 17.63 -10.97 29.76
N ASP A 72 17.46 -9.66 29.84
CA ASP A 72 18.36 -8.53 29.52
C ASP A 72 18.52 -8.29 28.02
N ALA A 73 17.65 -7.41 27.51
CA ALA A 73 17.82 -6.76 26.21
C ALA A 73 19.02 -5.80 26.25
N ARG A 74 19.85 -5.82 25.21
CA ARG A 74 21.02 -4.95 25.10
C ARG A 74 20.66 -3.63 24.42
N LEU A 75 20.26 -2.65 25.21
CA LEU A 75 20.22 -1.24 24.80
C LEU A 75 21.64 -0.69 24.65
N TRP A 76 21.91 -0.06 23.51
CA TRP A 76 23.11 0.78 23.33
C TRP A 76 22.79 2.19 23.81
N VAL A 77 23.37 2.58 24.96
CA VAL A 77 23.32 3.96 25.45
C VAL A 77 24.59 4.69 24.99
N VAL A 78 24.42 5.74 24.19
CA VAL A 78 25.47 6.75 24.00
C VAL A 78 25.16 7.90 24.95
N ALA A 79 26.08 8.18 25.86
CA ALA A 79 25.96 9.26 26.83
C ALA A 79 26.61 10.55 26.30
N SER A 80 26.00 11.69 26.61
CA SER A 80 26.66 13.01 26.56
C SER A 80 26.15 13.85 27.73
N GLU A 81 27.08 14.28 28.59
CA GLU A 81 26.83 15.02 29.83
C GLU A 81 26.49 16.51 29.60
N PRO A 82 25.88 17.21 30.59
CA PRO A 82 25.34 18.55 30.41
C PRO A 82 26.33 19.68 30.69
N CYS A 83 26.05 20.88 30.17
CA CYS A 83 26.65 22.13 30.62
C CYS A 83 25.60 23.23 30.79
N SER A 84 25.73 24.01 31.86
CA SER A 84 24.71 24.93 32.36
C SER A 84 25.16 26.40 32.32
N PHE A 85 24.38 27.25 31.63
CA PHE A 85 24.12 28.67 31.94
C PHE A 85 25.32 29.67 31.89
N PRO A 86 25.11 30.98 31.56
CA PRO A 86 24.09 31.85 32.17
C PRO A 86 23.27 32.75 31.23
N SER A 87 22.28 33.39 31.84
CA SER A 87 21.27 34.28 31.27
C SER A 87 21.70 35.75 31.13
N ALA A 88 21.30 36.42 30.04
CA ALA A 88 20.92 37.85 30.02
C ALA A 88 20.32 38.24 28.65
N GLY A 89 19.46 39.28 28.62
CA GLY A 89 19.12 40.00 27.38
C GLY A 89 17.62 40.09 27.07
N ARG A 90 17.13 41.30 26.78
CA ARG A 90 15.73 41.65 26.48
C ARG A 90 15.69 42.44 25.16
N ALA A 91 14.50 42.59 24.58
CA ALA A 91 14.15 43.51 23.47
C ALA A 91 14.69 43.12 22.08
N ASP A 92 14.15 43.62 20.95
CA ASP A 92 12.79 44.11 20.56
C ASP A 92 12.85 44.37 19.03
N ARG A 93 11.77 44.05 18.28
CA ARG A 93 11.54 44.33 16.84
C ARG A 93 12.55 43.82 15.79
N GLY A 94 12.05 43.58 14.58
CA GLY A 94 12.89 43.45 13.39
C GLY A 94 12.31 42.69 12.19
N ASP A 95 11.02 42.82 11.88
CA ASP A 95 10.53 42.39 10.57
C ASP A 95 11.04 43.38 9.51
N ASP A 96 11.90 42.92 8.60
CA ASP A 96 12.22 43.62 7.36
C ASP A 96 12.34 42.63 6.20
N ALA A 97 11.82 43.01 5.04
CA ALA A 97 11.46 42.09 3.95
C ALA A 97 12.37 42.21 2.72
N PHE A 98 12.60 41.09 2.02
CA PHE A 98 12.90 41.07 0.57
C PHE A 98 12.22 39.80 -0.03
N SER A 99 11.23 39.89 -0.92
CA SER A 99 11.34 40.19 -2.38
C SER A 99 12.03 39.04 -3.15
N GLN A 100 11.52 38.49 -4.27
CA GLN A 100 10.38 38.85 -5.14
C GLN A 100 9.98 37.62 -5.99
N GLY A 101 8.76 37.60 -6.56
CA GLY A 101 8.31 36.53 -7.46
C GLY A 101 6.91 36.78 -8.04
N GLN A 102 6.80 37.72 -8.97
CA GLN A 102 5.52 38.15 -9.55
C GLN A 102 4.94 37.10 -10.53
N TYR A 103 3.63 36.89 -10.51
CA TYR A 103 2.83 36.78 -11.74
C TYR A 103 1.48 37.47 -11.59
N LEU A 104 0.95 37.99 -12.71
CA LEU A 104 0.02 39.11 -12.76
C LEU A 104 -1.47 38.72 -12.54
N ARG A 105 -2.22 39.60 -11.88
CA ARG A 105 -3.69 39.54 -11.79
C ARG A 105 -4.35 40.06 -13.07
N GLY A 106 -5.37 39.35 -13.56
CA GLY A 106 -6.51 39.97 -14.24
C GLY A 106 -7.58 40.38 -13.23
N ARG A 107 -7.84 41.68 -13.04
CA ARG A 107 -8.94 42.16 -12.17
C ARG A 107 -10.27 42.20 -12.95
N ARG A 108 -11.37 41.88 -12.26
CA ARG A 108 -12.59 42.69 -12.36
C ARG A 108 -13.00 43.17 -10.97
N THR A 109 -13.52 44.39 -10.95
CA THR A 109 -13.79 45.21 -9.76
C THR A 109 -15.27 45.24 -9.44
N VAL A 110 -15.62 45.11 -8.15
CA VAL A 110 -16.84 45.73 -7.61
C VAL A 110 -16.49 46.36 -6.26
N GLY A 111 -16.91 47.61 -6.07
CA GLY A 111 -16.74 48.42 -4.88
C GLY A 111 -17.83 49.49 -4.86
N PRO A 112 -18.17 50.05 -3.69
CA PRO A 112 -19.55 49.90 -3.21
C PRO A 112 -20.32 51.22 -3.15
N LEU A 113 -21.65 51.14 -3.06
CA LEU A 113 -22.47 52.27 -2.60
C LEU A 113 -23.54 51.87 -1.57
N SER A 114 -23.61 52.74 -0.59
CA SER A 114 -24.47 52.82 0.59
C SER A 114 -25.98 52.73 0.33
N GLY A 115 -26.63 51.89 1.14
CA GLY A 115 -27.69 52.26 2.09
C GLY A 115 -28.83 53.21 1.69
N GLN A 116 -30.06 52.69 1.79
CA GLN A 116 -31.16 53.32 2.57
C GLN A 116 -32.24 52.27 2.85
N ALA A 117 -32.91 52.37 4.01
CA ALA A 117 -34.00 51.48 4.40
C ALA A 117 -35.35 52.14 4.12
N LEU A 118 -36.37 51.37 3.68
CA LEU A 118 -37.78 51.77 3.79
C LEU A 118 -38.74 50.55 3.65
N ALA A 119 -39.75 50.52 4.53
CA ALA A 119 -41.08 49.89 4.47
C ALA A 119 -41.30 48.45 3.91
N ARG A 120 -41.94 47.60 4.72
CA ARG A 120 -42.68 46.40 4.28
C ARG A 120 -44.09 46.78 3.76
N PRO A 121 -44.63 46.04 2.77
CA PRO A 121 -46.07 45.79 2.64
C PRO A 121 -46.45 44.31 2.88
N HIS A 122 -47.71 44.06 3.25
CA HIS A 122 -48.31 42.72 3.38
C HIS A 122 -48.68 42.10 2.00
N PRO A 123 -48.99 40.80 1.92
CA PRO A 123 -49.00 40.05 0.67
C PRO A 123 -50.28 40.22 -0.15
N GLN A 124 -50.14 40.14 -1.47
CA GLN A 124 -51.26 39.83 -2.36
C GLN A 124 -51.34 38.31 -2.59
N THR A 125 -52.56 37.81 -2.61
CA THR A 125 -52.91 36.42 -2.89
C THR A 125 -52.83 36.15 -4.38
N ASP A 126 -52.22 35.02 -4.77
CA ASP A 126 -52.30 34.54 -6.15
C ASP A 126 -52.71 33.06 -6.22
N LYS A 127 -53.34 32.69 -7.34
CA LYS A 127 -54.34 31.63 -7.41
C LYS A 127 -53.75 30.22 -7.54
N ALA A 128 -54.44 29.26 -6.92
CA ALA A 128 -54.06 27.85 -6.93
C ALA A 128 -54.05 27.23 -8.34
N ARG A 129 -53.01 26.43 -8.62
CA ARG A 129 -53.05 25.34 -9.62
C ARG A 129 -53.34 24.02 -8.89
N PRO A 130 -54.06 23.06 -9.51
CA PRO A 130 -54.36 21.78 -8.87
C PRO A 130 -53.10 20.95 -8.69
N GLY A 131 -52.93 20.38 -7.49
CA GLY A 131 -51.75 19.59 -7.14
C GLY A 131 -51.73 18.22 -7.81
N ARG A 132 -50.53 17.77 -8.21
CA ARG A 132 -50.27 16.32 -8.33
C ARG A 132 -50.16 15.74 -6.93
N GLN A 133 -50.93 14.70 -6.63
CA GLN A 133 -50.62 13.81 -5.53
C GLN A 133 -49.44 12.95 -5.95
N GLU A 134 -48.25 13.26 -5.45
CA GLU A 134 -47.14 12.32 -5.48
C GLU A 134 -47.35 11.31 -4.35
N HIS A 135 -47.71 10.08 -4.71
CA HIS A 135 -47.76 8.99 -3.75
C HIS A 135 -46.34 8.67 -3.29
N PRO A 136 -46.10 8.49 -1.97
CA PRO A 136 -44.81 7.99 -1.51
C PRO A 136 -44.54 6.62 -2.14
N PRO A 137 -43.29 6.31 -2.52
CA PRO A 137 -42.96 5.01 -3.10
C PRO A 137 -43.35 3.90 -2.11
N SER A 138 -43.92 2.81 -2.64
CA SER A 138 -44.33 1.67 -1.81
C SER A 138 -43.13 1.10 -1.04
N LEU A 139 -43.39 0.51 0.12
CA LEU A 139 -42.34 -0.16 0.92
C LEU A 139 -41.56 -1.24 0.13
N HIS A 140 -42.16 -1.82 -0.92
CA HIS A 140 -41.48 -2.74 -1.83
C HIS A 140 -40.47 -2.04 -2.76
N ALA A 141 -40.76 -0.82 -3.21
CA ALA A 141 -39.81 -0.03 -4.01
C ALA A 141 -38.63 0.47 -3.16
N ILE A 142 -38.85 0.77 -1.88
CA ILE A 142 -37.78 1.14 -0.93
C ILE A 142 -36.92 -0.09 -0.58
N ALA A 143 -37.49 -1.30 -0.52
CA ALA A 143 -36.72 -2.53 -0.28
C ALA A 143 -35.80 -2.92 -1.46
N ALA A 144 -36.14 -2.54 -2.68
CA ALA A 144 -35.39 -2.86 -3.89
C ALA A 144 -34.09 -2.05 -4.08
N THR A 145 -33.90 -0.94 -3.36
CA THR A 145 -32.67 -0.13 -3.42
C THR A 145 -31.65 -0.45 -2.32
N PHE A 146 -31.98 -1.35 -1.37
CA PHE A 146 -31.06 -1.80 -0.30
C PHE A 146 -30.50 -3.22 -0.51
N THR A 147 -30.63 -3.74 -1.73
CA THR A 147 -30.25 -5.13 -2.08
C THR A 147 -29.04 -5.24 -3.02
N ASP A 148 -28.59 -4.16 -3.67
CA ASP A 148 -27.51 -4.20 -4.68
C ASP A 148 -26.08 -4.12 -4.06
N GLU A 149 -25.84 -3.23 -3.08
CA GLU A 149 -24.50 -3.03 -2.48
C GLU A 149 -23.89 -4.28 -1.81
N ARG A 150 -24.68 -5.34 -1.59
CA ARG A 150 -24.24 -6.58 -0.94
C ARG A 150 -23.78 -7.67 -1.89
N GLU A 151 -24.10 -7.63 -3.19
CA GLU A 151 -23.71 -8.72 -4.10
C GLU A 151 -22.30 -8.54 -4.72
N HIS A 152 -21.76 -7.33 -4.75
CA HIS A 152 -20.49 -7.03 -5.45
C HIS A 152 -19.29 -6.69 -4.54
N MET A 153 -19.49 -6.51 -3.22
CA MET A 153 -18.40 -6.16 -2.30
C MET A 153 -17.55 -7.39 -1.90
N LYS A 154 -16.33 -7.48 -2.45
CA LYS A 154 -15.35 -8.52 -2.07
C LYS A 154 -15.13 -8.50 -0.55
N THR A 155 -15.30 -9.65 0.11
CA THR A 155 -15.20 -9.78 1.56
C THR A 155 -14.11 -10.80 1.94
N TYR A 156 -13.37 -10.53 3.01
CA TYR A 156 -12.37 -11.41 3.61
C TYR A 156 -12.73 -11.63 5.08
N CYS A 157 -12.72 -12.88 5.55
CA CYS A 157 -13.00 -13.20 6.95
C CYS A 157 -11.70 -13.18 7.78
N VAL A 158 -11.57 -12.19 8.65
CA VAL A 158 -10.45 -12.03 9.59
C VAL A 158 -10.78 -12.81 10.85
N ARG A 159 -10.18 -13.99 11.01
CA ARG A 159 -10.46 -14.90 12.12
C ARG A 159 -9.62 -14.58 13.35
N LYS A 160 -10.18 -14.79 14.55
CA LYS A 160 -9.44 -14.55 15.79
C LYS A 160 -8.33 -15.59 16.05
N ALA A 161 -7.11 -15.09 16.26
CA ALA A 161 -5.96 -15.84 16.77
C ALA A 161 -6.11 -16.09 18.28
N ALA A 162 -5.37 -17.07 18.82
CA ALA A 162 -5.38 -17.37 20.26
C ALA A 162 -4.51 -16.41 21.11
N GLY A 163 -3.81 -15.49 20.44
CA GLY A 163 -2.80 -14.59 20.98
C GLY A 163 -1.82 -14.19 19.86
N PRO A 164 -0.70 -13.53 20.20
CA PRO A 164 0.27 -13.05 19.22
C PRO A 164 0.78 -14.14 18.28
N VAL A 165 0.88 -13.80 16.99
CA VAL A 165 1.40 -14.69 15.94
C VAL A 165 2.90 -14.45 15.78
N ALA A 166 3.67 -15.53 15.55
CA ALA A 166 5.09 -15.40 15.27
C ALA A 166 5.32 -14.73 13.91
N LEU A 167 6.19 -13.73 13.89
CA LEU A 167 6.63 -13.02 12.68
C LEU A 167 7.98 -13.62 12.23
N ASP A 168 7.92 -14.83 11.67
CA ASP A 168 9.09 -15.67 11.36
C ASP A 168 9.09 -16.23 9.92
N GLY A 169 8.17 -15.76 9.07
CA GLY A 169 7.97 -16.28 7.72
C GLY A 169 7.23 -17.62 7.64
N GLY A 170 6.66 -18.10 8.75
CA GLY A 170 5.89 -19.34 8.82
C GLY A 170 4.53 -19.29 8.10
N TRP A 171 4.50 -18.95 6.81
CA TRP A 171 3.29 -18.91 5.98
C TRP A 171 2.50 -20.23 6.05
N ASP A 172 3.19 -21.37 6.05
CA ASP A 172 2.61 -22.72 6.19
C ASP A 172 2.60 -23.23 7.65
N SER A 173 2.64 -22.32 8.63
CA SER A 173 2.43 -22.67 10.03
C SER A 173 0.95 -22.95 10.32
N ALA A 174 0.70 -23.74 11.37
CA ALA A 174 -0.65 -24.11 11.79
C ALA A 174 -1.53 -22.90 12.16
N VAL A 175 -0.95 -21.75 12.51
CA VAL A 175 -1.70 -20.53 12.80
C VAL A 175 -2.09 -19.79 11.51
N TRP A 176 -1.17 -19.62 10.57
CA TRP A 176 -1.46 -18.97 9.29
C TRP A 176 -2.36 -19.82 8.37
N HIS A 177 -2.35 -21.15 8.50
CA HIS A 177 -3.33 -22.03 7.84
C HIS A 177 -4.78 -21.86 8.33
N ARG A 178 -5.02 -21.14 9.44
CA ARG A 178 -6.38 -20.78 9.88
C ARG A 178 -6.91 -19.52 9.22
N ALA A 179 -6.05 -18.73 8.57
CA ALA A 179 -6.45 -17.53 7.85
C ALA A 179 -6.99 -17.89 6.46
N ASP A 180 -7.98 -17.12 6.00
CA ASP A 180 -8.32 -17.09 4.58
C ASP A 180 -7.13 -16.52 3.78
N THR A 181 -7.06 -16.77 2.47
CA THR A 181 -5.96 -16.22 1.64
C THR A 181 -6.53 -15.29 0.57
N ALA A 182 -6.15 -14.02 0.63
CA ALA A 182 -6.57 -12.98 -0.30
C ALA A 182 -5.60 -12.91 -1.51
N PRO A 183 -6.02 -13.28 -2.73
CA PRO A 183 -5.20 -13.05 -3.92
C PRO A 183 -5.25 -11.56 -4.32
N VAL A 184 -4.07 -10.95 -4.44
CA VAL A 184 -3.85 -9.57 -4.91
C VAL A 184 -3.45 -9.67 -6.38
N ALA A 185 -4.44 -9.54 -7.28
CA ALA A 185 -4.31 -9.99 -8.67
C ALA A 185 -5.14 -9.18 -9.69
N HIS A 186 -5.92 -8.17 -9.25
CA HIS A 186 -6.63 -7.29 -10.17
C HIS A 186 -5.69 -6.17 -10.61
N CYS A 187 -5.39 -6.06 -11.91
CA CYS A 187 -4.54 -4.98 -12.42
C CYS A 187 -5.28 -3.63 -12.31
N VAL A 188 -4.58 -2.59 -11.84
CA VAL A 188 -5.15 -1.25 -11.63
C VAL A 188 -4.54 -0.27 -12.63
N GLY A 189 -5.37 0.33 -13.48
CA GLY A 189 -4.93 1.33 -14.45
C GLY A 189 -4.42 0.80 -15.80
N GLY A 190 -4.64 -0.49 -16.09
CA GLY A 190 -4.27 -1.14 -17.36
C GLY A 190 -3.74 -2.56 -17.15
N ASP A 191 -3.42 -3.23 -18.24
CA ASP A 191 -2.75 -4.53 -18.23
C ASP A 191 -1.22 -4.37 -18.19
N PHE A 192 -0.54 -5.28 -17.50
CA PHE A 192 0.92 -5.33 -17.38
C PHE A 192 1.44 -6.71 -17.78
N GLU A 193 2.61 -6.77 -18.44
CA GLU A 193 3.24 -8.05 -18.82
C GLU A 193 3.70 -8.85 -17.60
N HIS A 194 4.23 -8.15 -16.59
CA HIS A 194 4.65 -8.76 -15.32
C HIS A 194 3.60 -8.58 -14.24
N GLN A 195 3.13 -9.69 -13.68
CA GLN A 195 2.12 -9.74 -12.62
C GLN A 195 2.57 -10.76 -11.57
N PRO A 196 3.28 -10.34 -10.50
CA PRO A 196 3.79 -11.26 -9.49
C PRO A 196 2.66 -11.89 -8.67
N VAL A 197 2.75 -13.20 -8.42
CA VAL A 197 1.71 -13.94 -7.67
C VAL A 197 1.76 -13.48 -6.22
N THR A 198 0.80 -12.63 -5.85
CA THR A 198 0.76 -11.99 -4.53
C THR A 198 -0.44 -12.46 -3.72
N GLN A 199 -0.18 -12.85 -2.48
CA GLN A 199 -1.17 -13.33 -1.53
C GLN A 199 -1.04 -12.58 -0.21
N ALA A 200 -2.17 -12.19 0.38
CA ALA A 200 -2.24 -11.62 1.72
C ALA A 200 -3.02 -12.54 2.66
N ARG A 201 -2.67 -12.52 3.95
CA ARG A 201 -3.38 -13.14 5.06
C ARG A 201 -3.48 -12.16 6.21
N VAL A 202 -4.64 -12.13 6.86
CA VAL A 202 -4.90 -11.33 8.06
C VAL A 202 -5.58 -12.20 9.11
N LEU A 203 -5.06 -12.12 10.33
CA LEU A 203 -5.68 -12.58 11.57
C LEU A 203 -5.78 -11.38 12.53
N TYR A 204 -6.51 -11.55 13.64
CA TYR A 204 -6.54 -10.55 14.70
C TYR A 204 -6.52 -11.19 16.09
N ASP A 205 -6.01 -10.47 17.08
CA ASP A 205 -6.20 -10.78 18.50
C ASP A 205 -6.86 -9.57 19.20
N ASP A 206 -6.94 -9.56 20.54
CA ASP A 206 -7.56 -8.44 21.27
C ASP A 206 -6.72 -7.15 21.26
N GLU A 207 -5.46 -7.21 20.81
CA GLU A 207 -4.49 -6.12 20.85
C GLU A 207 -4.02 -5.66 19.47
N ALA A 208 -3.99 -6.55 18.46
CA ALA A 208 -3.38 -6.27 17.16
C ALA A 208 -4.10 -6.93 15.97
N LEU A 209 -3.91 -6.32 14.79
CA LEU A 209 -3.98 -7.05 13.52
C LEU A 209 -2.65 -7.75 13.27
N GLN A 210 -2.72 -8.99 12.79
CA GLN A 210 -1.58 -9.81 12.38
C GLN A 210 -1.68 -9.93 10.85
N VAL A 211 -0.76 -9.33 10.11
CA VAL A 211 -0.81 -9.27 8.64
C VAL A 211 0.42 -9.97 8.05
N ALA A 212 0.22 -10.76 7.01
CA ALA A 212 1.30 -11.38 6.25
C ALA A 212 1.05 -11.30 4.74
N PHE A 213 2.11 -11.04 3.99
CA PHE A 213 2.14 -11.10 2.54
C PHE A 213 3.18 -12.15 2.09
N ARG A 214 2.83 -12.86 1.02
CA ARG A 214 3.72 -13.74 0.27
C ARG A 214 3.67 -13.34 -1.20
N VAL A 215 4.84 -13.12 -1.79
CA VAL A 215 4.99 -12.66 -3.17
C VAL A 215 5.94 -13.59 -3.90
N GLU A 216 5.49 -14.18 -5.00
CA GLU A 216 6.37 -14.82 -5.99
C GLU A 216 6.61 -13.81 -7.11
N ASP A 217 7.82 -13.28 -7.16
CA ASP A 217 8.23 -12.20 -8.07
C ASP A 217 9.47 -12.63 -8.86
N ARG A 218 9.87 -11.79 -9.82
CA ARG A 218 11.12 -11.90 -10.57
C ARG A 218 11.90 -10.59 -10.64
N TYR A 219 11.27 -9.44 -10.35
CA TYR A 219 11.91 -8.13 -10.43
C TYR A 219 11.83 -7.47 -9.06
N VAL A 220 12.76 -7.87 -8.18
CA VAL A 220 12.75 -7.49 -6.76
C VAL A 220 13.80 -6.44 -6.48
N ARG A 221 13.37 -5.33 -5.87
CA ARG A 221 14.19 -4.14 -5.60
C ARG A 221 13.80 -3.49 -4.27
N ALA A 222 14.77 -2.99 -3.53
CA ALA A 222 14.59 -2.21 -2.31
C ALA A 222 15.75 -1.23 -2.09
N VAL A 223 15.46 0.07 -2.01
CA VAL A 223 16.44 1.15 -1.84
C VAL A 223 15.98 2.21 -0.84
N ALA A 224 14.70 2.29 -0.49
CA ALA A 224 14.25 3.03 0.69
C ALA A 224 14.99 2.51 1.94
N GLU A 225 15.53 3.43 2.75
CA GLU A 225 16.36 3.10 3.92
C GLU A 225 15.63 3.41 5.23
N THR A 226 14.77 4.43 5.23
CA THR A 226 14.17 5.01 6.44
C THR A 226 12.64 4.98 6.39
N TRP A 227 12.01 4.98 7.57
CA TRP A 227 10.55 5.08 7.66
C TRP A 227 10.03 6.32 6.90
N HIS A 228 8.93 6.14 6.16
CA HIS A 228 8.30 7.14 5.28
C HIS A 228 9.08 7.55 4.03
N ASP A 229 10.15 6.84 3.68
CA ASP A 229 10.68 6.88 2.31
C ASP A 229 9.63 6.40 1.29
N LYS A 230 9.88 6.66 -0.01
CA LYS A 230 8.95 6.33 -1.11
C LYS A 230 8.99 4.84 -1.47
N VAL A 231 8.57 4.00 -0.53
CA VAL A 231 8.58 2.53 -0.59
C VAL A 231 7.80 1.95 -1.78
N CYS A 232 6.76 2.63 -2.27
CA CYS A 232 6.04 2.24 -3.50
C CYS A 232 6.91 2.21 -4.78
N ARG A 233 8.10 2.82 -4.75
CA ARG A 233 9.10 2.71 -5.83
C ARG A 233 9.88 1.40 -5.82
N ASP A 234 9.96 0.78 -4.66
CA ASP A 234 10.55 -0.53 -4.44
C ASP A 234 9.46 -1.61 -4.60
N SER A 235 9.83 -2.89 -4.54
CA SER A 235 8.86 -3.98 -4.56
C SER A 235 8.02 -3.95 -3.29
N CYS A 236 6.81 -3.39 -3.36
CA CYS A 236 6.02 -2.97 -2.19
C CYS A 236 4.69 -3.72 -2.10
N VAL A 237 4.28 -4.05 -0.87
CA VAL A 237 2.96 -4.56 -0.51
C VAL A 237 2.27 -3.60 0.45
N GLU A 238 0.95 -3.48 0.36
CA GLU A 238 0.23 -2.44 1.07
C GLU A 238 -1.11 -2.93 1.61
N LEU A 239 -1.52 -2.39 2.77
CA LEU A 239 -2.84 -2.56 3.35
C LEU A 239 -3.44 -1.18 3.62
N PHE A 240 -4.55 -0.88 2.94
CA PHE A 240 -5.32 0.34 3.15
C PHE A 240 -6.65 -0.02 3.82
N PHE A 241 -7.08 0.70 4.86
CA PHE A 241 -8.33 0.40 5.55
C PHE A 241 -8.95 1.57 6.34
N THR A 242 -10.27 1.59 6.40
CA THR A 242 -11.04 2.37 7.39
C THR A 242 -11.49 1.43 8.51
N PRO A 243 -11.24 1.76 9.81
CA PRO A 243 -11.74 1.02 10.98
C PRO A 243 -13.27 1.05 11.21
N GLY A 244 -14.05 0.87 10.16
CA GLY A 244 -15.51 0.92 10.14
C GLY A 244 -16.06 0.74 8.73
N ALA A 245 -17.38 0.85 8.58
CA ALA A 245 -18.08 0.71 7.30
C ALA A 245 -18.15 2.03 6.49
N ASP A 246 -18.09 3.17 7.17
CA ASP A 246 -18.15 4.51 6.56
C ASP A 246 -16.73 5.02 6.28
N THR A 247 -16.37 5.12 5.01
CA THR A 247 -15.04 5.60 4.58
C THR A 247 -14.91 7.12 4.58
N SER A 248 -15.99 7.87 4.80
CA SER A 248 -15.93 9.34 4.82
C SER A 248 -15.17 9.91 6.03
N VAL A 249 -15.03 9.11 7.10
CA VAL A 249 -14.21 9.43 8.28
C VAL A 249 -12.70 9.38 8.00
N GLY A 250 -12.29 8.88 6.83
CA GLY A 250 -10.89 8.64 6.46
C GLY A 250 -10.46 7.18 6.57
N TYR A 251 -9.20 6.92 6.21
CA TYR A 251 -8.59 5.60 6.18
C TYR A 251 -7.09 5.68 6.49
N PHE A 252 -6.47 4.55 6.78
CA PHE A 252 -5.02 4.43 6.91
C PHE A 252 -4.45 3.77 5.65
N ASN A 253 -3.25 4.17 5.23
CA ASN A 253 -2.40 3.41 4.33
C ASN A 253 -1.13 2.99 5.06
N PHE A 254 -0.84 1.69 5.03
CA PHE A 254 0.42 1.09 5.44
C PHE A 254 1.04 0.43 4.20
N GLU A 255 2.18 0.96 3.76
CA GLU A 255 2.92 0.53 2.58
C GLU A 255 4.27 0.00 3.07
N ILE A 256 4.67 -1.21 2.69
CA ILE A 256 5.91 -1.85 3.17
C ILE A 256 6.67 -2.45 1.98
N ASN A 257 7.92 -2.02 1.77
CA ASN A 257 8.77 -2.62 0.74
C ASN A 257 9.22 -4.04 1.14
N CYS A 258 9.76 -4.79 0.18
CA CYS A 258 10.16 -6.17 0.40
C CYS A 258 11.21 -6.34 1.50
N SER A 259 11.96 -5.29 1.85
CA SER A 259 12.96 -5.26 2.93
C SER A 259 12.41 -4.85 4.30
N GLY A 260 11.10 -4.61 4.42
CA GLY A 260 10.43 -4.26 5.68
C GLY A 260 10.44 -2.76 6.01
N VAL A 261 10.92 -1.89 5.11
CA VAL A 261 10.82 -0.43 5.29
C VAL A 261 9.39 -0.01 4.96
N MET A 262 8.80 0.78 5.87
CA MET A 262 7.38 1.15 5.85
C MET A 262 7.17 2.65 5.68
N LEU A 263 6.12 3.01 4.96
CA LEU A 263 5.50 4.31 4.96
C LEU A 263 4.07 4.15 5.51
N ALA A 264 3.66 5.02 6.43
CA ALA A 264 2.35 4.95 7.05
C ALA A 264 1.70 6.34 7.19
N HIS A 265 0.47 6.47 6.71
CA HIS A 265 -0.32 7.71 6.85
C HIS A 265 -1.76 7.41 7.24
N PHE A 266 -2.38 8.40 7.87
CA PHE A 266 -3.82 8.55 7.95
C PHE A 266 -4.29 9.60 6.94
N GLN A 267 -5.24 9.18 6.11
CA GLN A 267 -5.89 9.94 5.05
C GLN A 267 -7.26 10.38 5.57
N PRO A 268 -7.44 11.65 6.00
CA PRO A 268 -8.69 12.14 6.58
C PRO A 268 -9.79 12.32 5.52
N ALA A 269 -10.91 12.90 5.92
CA ALA A 269 -11.99 13.30 5.02
C ALA A 269 -11.48 14.24 3.90
N PRO A 270 -12.13 14.25 2.71
CA PRO A 270 -11.70 15.09 1.60
C PRO A 270 -11.63 16.58 1.96
N GLY A 271 -10.45 17.18 1.76
CA GLY A 271 -10.18 18.59 2.07
C GLY A 271 -9.40 18.81 3.38
N GLU A 272 -9.20 17.78 4.20
CA GLU A 272 -8.31 17.81 5.35
C GLU A 272 -6.86 17.40 5.00
N THR A 273 -5.91 17.77 5.86
CA THR A 273 -4.48 17.51 5.65
C THR A 273 -4.12 16.07 6.01
N ILE A 274 -3.49 15.35 5.08
CA ILE A 274 -2.92 14.00 5.29
C ILE A 274 -2.00 14.01 6.52
N ARG A 275 -2.21 13.08 7.45
CA ARG A 275 -1.43 12.96 8.68
C ARG A 275 -0.45 11.78 8.55
N GLN A 276 0.84 12.07 8.46
CA GLN A 276 1.87 11.03 8.53
C GLN A 276 1.88 10.39 9.92
N MET A 277 2.09 9.07 9.99
CA MET A 277 2.21 8.35 11.26
C MET A 277 3.48 8.84 12.00
N PRO A 278 3.39 9.33 13.24
CA PRO A 278 4.56 9.67 14.04
C PRO A 278 5.50 8.46 14.20
N LEU A 279 6.81 8.70 14.19
CA LEU A 279 7.82 7.63 14.20
C LEU A 279 7.73 6.79 15.48
N GLU A 280 7.40 7.41 16.61
CA GLU A 280 7.19 6.75 17.90
C GLU A 280 6.01 5.76 17.89
N LEU A 281 5.05 5.92 16.97
CA LEU A 281 3.99 4.93 16.75
C LEU A 281 4.43 3.86 15.74
N CYS A 282 5.19 4.23 14.69
CA CYS A 282 5.79 3.27 13.77
C CYS A 282 6.71 2.26 14.50
N GLU A 283 7.47 2.71 15.49
CA GLU A 283 8.37 1.89 16.32
C GLU A 283 7.64 0.85 17.19
N THR A 284 6.31 0.95 17.36
CA THR A 284 5.49 -0.06 18.07
C THR A 284 5.01 -1.21 17.17
N ILE A 285 5.22 -1.10 15.86
CA ILE A 285 4.78 -2.09 14.87
C ILE A 285 5.92 -3.08 14.66
N ASP A 286 5.76 -4.30 15.16
CA ASP A 286 6.74 -5.37 14.89
C ASP A 286 6.65 -5.74 13.40
N ILE A 287 7.75 -5.61 12.65
CA ILE A 287 7.84 -5.97 11.22
C ILE A 287 8.96 -6.99 11.02
N TRP A 288 8.66 -8.05 10.28
CA TRP A 288 9.62 -9.04 9.79
C TRP A 288 9.57 -9.12 8.26
N SER A 289 10.74 -9.32 7.65
CA SER A 289 10.91 -9.56 6.22
C SER A 289 11.87 -10.73 5.97
N SER A 290 11.67 -11.44 4.86
CA SER A 290 12.60 -12.46 4.37
C SER A 290 13.78 -11.91 3.54
N MET A 291 13.78 -10.63 3.20
CA MET A 291 14.78 -10.00 2.32
C MET A 291 15.86 -9.25 3.12
N PRO A 292 17.06 -9.06 2.57
CA PRO A 292 18.04 -8.15 3.14
C PRO A 292 17.52 -6.70 3.16
N HIS A 293 18.09 -5.85 4.01
CA HIS A 293 17.67 -4.46 4.22
C HIS A 293 17.69 -3.60 2.93
N GLN A 294 18.56 -3.92 1.96
CA GLN A 294 18.57 -3.32 0.63
C GLN A 294 18.71 -4.42 -0.43
N VAL A 295 18.10 -4.17 -1.60
CA VAL A 295 18.13 -5.02 -2.80
C VAL A 295 18.37 -4.10 -4.00
N GLU A 296 19.63 -3.78 -4.25
CA GLU A 296 20.13 -3.07 -5.43
C GLU A 296 21.54 -3.64 -5.75
N PRO A 297 21.82 -4.13 -6.98
CA PRO A 297 20.95 -4.12 -8.16
C PRO A 297 19.69 -4.96 -7.99
N GLU A 298 18.64 -4.58 -8.73
CA GLU A 298 17.41 -5.36 -8.89
C GLU A 298 17.69 -6.84 -9.21
N LEU A 299 17.08 -7.75 -8.44
CA LEU A 299 17.08 -9.19 -8.72
C LEU A 299 16.24 -9.49 -9.96
N ARG A 300 16.67 -10.47 -10.76
CA ARG A 300 16.03 -10.86 -12.05
C ARG A 300 15.71 -12.35 -12.15
N GLU A 301 15.98 -13.07 -11.08
CA GLU A 301 15.67 -14.47 -10.85
C GLU A 301 14.34 -14.65 -10.09
N PRO A 302 13.61 -15.77 -10.30
CA PRO A 302 12.43 -16.08 -9.51
C PRO A 302 12.73 -16.07 -8.01
N THR A 303 12.06 -15.17 -7.29
CA THR A 303 12.31 -14.87 -5.88
C THR A 303 10.98 -14.89 -5.15
N THR A 304 10.81 -15.79 -4.18
CA THR A 304 9.69 -15.75 -3.24
C THR A 304 10.09 -14.95 -2.01
N TRP A 305 9.39 -13.85 -1.74
CA TRP A 305 9.63 -13.02 -0.56
C TRP A 305 8.37 -12.84 0.28
N HIS A 306 8.58 -12.51 1.55
CA HIS A 306 7.54 -12.40 2.55
C HIS A 306 7.77 -11.16 3.41
N VAL A 307 6.66 -10.53 3.80
CA VAL A 307 6.61 -9.48 4.83
C VAL A 307 5.49 -9.88 5.79
N ALA A 308 5.76 -9.85 7.09
CA ALA A 308 4.76 -10.09 8.12
C ALA A 308 4.89 -9.05 9.23
N TYR A 309 3.78 -8.53 9.73
CA TYR A 309 3.79 -7.50 10.76
C TYR A 309 2.62 -7.61 11.73
N ARG A 310 2.88 -7.16 12.96
CA ARG A 310 1.88 -6.99 14.01
C ARG A 310 1.58 -5.51 14.14
N LEU A 311 0.36 -5.12 13.82
CA LEU A 311 -0.15 -3.75 13.88
C LEU A 311 -1.01 -3.58 15.14
N PRO A 312 -0.51 -2.90 16.20
CA PRO A 312 -1.30 -2.67 17.41
C PRO A 312 -2.55 -1.82 17.10
N LEU A 313 -3.67 -2.14 17.74
CA LEU A 313 -4.96 -1.49 17.49
C LEU A 313 -5.10 -0.13 18.17
N ASP A 314 -4.32 0.11 19.23
CA ASP A 314 -4.33 1.33 20.02
C ASP A 314 -3.77 2.54 19.25
N ILE A 315 -2.76 2.34 18.39
CA ILE A 315 -2.21 3.43 17.55
C ILE A 315 -3.28 4.09 16.68
N LEU A 316 -4.30 3.33 16.24
CA LEU A 316 -5.41 3.84 15.43
C LEU A 316 -6.26 4.85 16.23
N GLY A 317 -6.33 4.68 17.55
CA GLY A 317 -7.00 5.58 18.50
C GLY A 317 -6.43 7.00 18.56
N HIS A 318 -5.18 7.20 18.11
CA HIS A 318 -4.57 8.52 17.99
C HIS A 318 -5.16 9.35 16.82
N PHE A 319 -5.85 8.71 15.88
CA PHE A 319 -6.37 9.34 14.66
C PHE A 319 -7.90 9.34 14.58
N LEU A 320 -8.54 8.25 15.03
CA LEU A 320 -9.99 8.05 15.00
C LEU A 320 -10.48 7.30 16.25
N THR A 321 -11.72 7.58 16.67
CA THR A 321 -12.43 6.68 17.59
C THR A 321 -12.86 5.43 16.83
N ILE A 322 -12.21 4.30 17.10
CA ILE A 322 -12.52 3.02 16.45
C ILE A 322 -13.47 2.16 17.28
N THR A 323 -14.23 1.28 16.63
CA THR A 323 -14.78 0.09 17.29
C THR A 323 -13.74 -1.03 17.18
N PRO A 324 -13.22 -1.56 18.30
CA PRO A 324 -12.23 -2.63 18.26
C PRO A 324 -12.74 -3.87 17.51
N PRO A 325 -11.87 -4.59 16.77
CA PRO A 325 -12.18 -5.89 16.17
C PRO A 325 -12.81 -6.87 17.14
N LYS A 326 -13.96 -7.43 16.74
CA LYS A 326 -14.65 -8.54 17.40
C LYS A 326 -15.61 -9.16 16.39
N THR A 327 -16.10 -10.36 16.66
CA THR A 327 -17.08 -11.08 15.83
C THR A 327 -18.22 -10.15 15.36
N GLY A 328 -18.39 -10.05 14.04
CA GLY A 328 -19.41 -9.23 13.39
C GLY A 328 -19.03 -7.77 13.11
N VAL A 329 -17.89 -7.26 13.60
CA VAL A 329 -17.36 -5.95 13.18
C VAL A 329 -16.93 -6.02 11.72
N ARG A 330 -17.10 -4.89 11.01
CA ARG A 330 -16.72 -4.74 9.61
C ARG A 330 -15.86 -3.50 9.43
N TRP A 331 -14.70 -3.68 8.80
CA TRP A 331 -13.84 -2.60 8.34
C TRP A 331 -13.83 -2.61 6.80
N LYS A 332 -13.73 -1.44 6.18
CA LYS A 332 -13.50 -1.31 4.74
C LYS A 332 -11.99 -1.41 4.48
N ALA A 333 -11.55 -2.23 3.53
CA ALA A 333 -10.12 -2.37 3.23
C ALA A 333 -9.81 -2.79 1.79
N ASN A 334 -8.56 -2.63 1.40
CA ASN A 334 -7.97 -3.27 0.23
C ASN A 334 -6.50 -3.64 0.48
N PHE A 335 -5.99 -4.58 -0.30
CA PHE A 335 -4.59 -5.03 -0.28
C PHE A 335 -3.96 -4.76 -1.65
N TYR A 336 -2.72 -4.29 -1.69
CA TYR A 336 -2.03 -3.92 -2.93
C TYR A 336 -0.64 -4.53 -3.07
N LYS A 337 -0.16 -4.54 -4.31
CA LYS A 337 1.20 -4.84 -4.73
C LYS A 337 1.61 -3.84 -5.80
N CYS A 338 2.74 -3.15 -5.62
CA CYS A 338 3.32 -2.28 -6.65
C CYS A 338 4.84 -2.41 -6.72
N ALA A 339 5.45 -1.73 -7.71
CA ALA A 339 6.90 -1.53 -7.82
C ALA A 339 7.31 -0.44 -8.85
N ASP A 340 7.02 0.85 -8.60
CA ASP A 340 7.11 1.93 -9.62
C ASP A 340 8.50 2.11 -10.28
N LYS A 341 9.59 1.67 -9.63
CA LYS A 341 10.98 1.82 -10.10
C LYS A 341 11.73 0.50 -10.28
N THR A 342 11.00 -0.60 -10.48
CA THR A 342 11.56 -1.81 -11.10
C THR A 342 11.65 -1.64 -12.62
N SER A 343 12.34 -2.57 -13.29
CA SER A 343 12.34 -2.71 -14.75
C SER A 343 10.97 -3.10 -15.32
N HIS A 344 10.06 -3.63 -14.49
CA HIS A 344 8.71 -4.04 -14.88
C HIS A 344 7.65 -3.48 -13.90
N PRO A 345 7.37 -2.16 -13.92
CA PRO A 345 6.37 -1.54 -13.05
C PRO A 345 4.98 -2.15 -13.25
N HIS A 346 4.27 -2.36 -12.15
CA HIS A 346 2.98 -3.02 -12.09
C HIS A 346 2.21 -2.54 -10.86
N TRP A 347 0.87 -2.60 -10.92
CA TRP A 347 -0.02 -2.20 -9.83
C TRP A 347 -1.20 -3.19 -9.74
N LEU A 348 -1.27 -3.95 -8.65
CA LEU A 348 -2.28 -4.99 -8.42
C LEU A 348 -3.07 -4.71 -7.13
N SER A 349 -4.35 -5.08 -7.12
CA SER A 349 -5.23 -5.01 -5.94
C SER A 349 -5.97 -6.31 -5.64
N TRP A 350 -6.47 -6.44 -4.40
CA TRP A 350 -7.38 -7.52 -4.01
C TRP A 350 -8.83 -7.22 -4.39
N ALA A 351 -9.40 -6.10 -3.94
CA ALA A 351 -10.68 -5.61 -4.43
C ALA A 351 -10.43 -4.75 -5.70
N PRO A 352 -11.22 -4.94 -6.78
CA PRO A 352 -10.96 -4.28 -8.06
C PRO A 352 -11.09 -2.76 -7.96
N ILE A 353 -10.27 -2.03 -8.72
CA ILE A 353 -10.32 -0.57 -8.84
C ILE A 353 -10.46 -0.22 -10.33
N ASP A 354 -11.58 0.39 -10.70
CA ASP A 354 -11.80 0.90 -12.05
C ASP A 354 -11.37 2.38 -12.15
N THR A 355 -10.10 2.60 -12.52
CA THR A 355 -9.54 3.93 -12.78
C THR A 355 -8.73 3.94 -14.08
N PRO A 356 -8.72 5.05 -14.87
CA PRO A 356 -7.97 5.13 -16.14
C PRO A 356 -6.44 5.04 -16.04
N GLY A 357 -5.90 4.96 -14.82
CA GLY A 357 -4.48 4.81 -14.52
C GLY A 357 -4.30 4.36 -13.06
N PRO A 358 -3.08 4.00 -12.63
CA PRO A 358 -2.82 3.49 -11.28
C PRO A 358 -3.22 4.49 -10.19
N ASN A 359 -4.17 4.11 -9.33
CA ASN A 359 -4.60 4.91 -8.19
C ASN A 359 -5.19 4.03 -7.08
N PHE A 360 -4.42 3.77 -6.03
CA PHE A 360 -4.84 2.98 -4.87
C PHE A 360 -5.62 3.77 -3.80
N HIS A 361 -5.61 5.10 -3.86
CA HIS A 361 -6.30 6.00 -2.93
C HIS A 361 -7.80 6.13 -3.27
N ARG A 362 -8.46 4.98 -3.43
CA ARG A 362 -9.88 4.82 -3.81
C ARG A 362 -10.65 4.07 -2.72
N PRO A 363 -10.99 4.75 -1.60
CA PRO A 363 -11.75 4.12 -0.51
C PRO A 363 -13.16 3.69 -0.93
N ASP A 364 -13.71 4.28 -1.99
CA ASP A 364 -14.94 3.86 -2.66
C ASP A 364 -14.83 2.43 -3.26
N SER A 365 -13.63 2.00 -3.64
CA SER A 365 -13.33 0.66 -4.17
C SER A 365 -12.89 -0.34 -3.09
N PHE A 366 -12.96 0.01 -1.80
CA PHE A 366 -12.59 -0.91 -0.72
C PHE A 366 -13.61 -2.05 -0.56
N GLY A 367 -13.09 -3.27 -0.48
CA GLY A 367 -13.82 -4.45 0.00
C GLY A 367 -14.04 -4.40 1.51
N ALA A 368 -14.46 -5.52 2.09
CA ALA A 368 -14.74 -5.63 3.52
C ALA A 368 -13.84 -6.66 4.21
N LEU A 369 -13.27 -6.28 5.35
CA LEU A 369 -12.80 -7.20 6.39
C LEU A 369 -13.97 -7.47 7.34
N LEU A 370 -14.39 -8.72 7.44
CA LEU A 370 -15.38 -9.18 8.42
C LEU A 370 -14.65 -9.93 9.53
N PHE A 371 -14.76 -9.45 10.77
CA PHE A 371 -14.11 -10.09 11.92
C PHE A 371 -14.96 -11.25 12.47
N GLU A 372 -14.32 -12.39 12.76
CA GLU A 372 -14.95 -13.63 13.26
C GLU A 372 -14.37 -14.10 14.59
#